data_AF-A0A6P0NH50-F1
#
_entry.id   AF-A0A6P0NH50-F1
#
_cell.length_a   1.000
_cell.length_b   1.000
_cell.length_c   1.000
_cell.angle_alpha   90.00
_cell.angle_beta   90.00
_cell.angle_gamma   90.00
#
_symmetry.space_group_name_H-M   'P 1'
#
loop_
_entity.id
_entity.type
_entity.pdbx_description
1 polymer ?
#
loop_
_entity_poly.entity_id
_entity_poly.type
_entity_poly.pdbx_seq_one_letter_code
_entity_poly.pdbx_strand_id
1 'polypeptide(L)'
;IEVVSTNWRDDYGYKLMDYEAIGIGEYWIVDYLGIGGVRFIGEPKQPTLSIYQLVDGEYQVQQFREKDLINKSLIFPELNLTAEQIFQAQR
;
A
#
# COMPACT_ATOMS: atom_id res chain seq x y z
N ILE A 1 -3.91 -2.00 7.69
CA ILE A 1 -2.51 -2.00 7.21
C ILE A 1 -2.08 -3.45 7.12
N GLU A 2 -1.55 -3.87 5.97
CA GLU A 2 -1.04 -5.22 5.72
C GLU A 2 0.41 -5.14 5.26
N VAL A 3 1.24 -6.03 5.79
CA VAL A 3 2.66 -6.14 5.41
C VAL A 3 2.81 -7.40 4.58
N VAL A 4 3.21 -7.22 3.33
CA VAL A 4 3.21 -8.30 2.35
C VAL A 4 4.25 -9.35 2.69
N SER A 5 3.83 -10.61 2.57
CA SER A 5 4.69 -11.78 2.64
C SER A 5 4.65 -12.55 1.31
N THR A 6 5.18 -13.77 1.29
CA THR A 6 5.13 -14.65 0.11
C THR A 6 3.72 -14.92 -0.39
N ASN A 7 2.70 -14.79 0.47
CA ASN A 7 1.28 -14.92 0.11
C ASN A 7 0.62 -13.59 -0.33
N TRP A 8 1.36 -12.76 -1.07
CA TRP A 8 0.93 -11.42 -1.51
C TRP A 8 -0.40 -11.36 -2.28
N ARG A 9 -0.83 -12.49 -2.87
CA ARG A 9 -2.08 -12.56 -3.64
C ARG A 9 -3.31 -12.27 -2.80
N ASP A 10 -3.28 -12.61 -1.52
CA ASP A 10 -4.40 -12.37 -0.61
C ASP A 10 -4.52 -10.89 -0.27
N ASP A 11 -3.39 -10.22 0.01
CA ASP A 11 -3.37 -8.80 0.40
C ASP A 11 -3.79 -7.89 -0.76
N TYR A 12 -3.33 -8.18 -1.98
CA TYR A 12 -3.69 -7.47 -3.21
C TYR A 12 -4.97 -7.99 -3.88
N GLY A 13 -5.61 -9.02 -3.32
CA GLY A 13 -6.76 -9.71 -3.91
C GLY A 13 -7.93 -9.74 -2.94
N TYR A 14 -8.09 -10.86 -2.24
CA TYR A 14 -9.25 -11.10 -1.37
C TYR A 14 -9.43 -10.02 -0.30
N LYS A 15 -8.36 -9.68 0.44
CA LYS A 15 -8.46 -8.67 1.49
C LYS A 15 -8.79 -7.29 0.95
N LEU A 16 -8.19 -6.92 -0.17
CA LEU A 16 -8.45 -5.63 -0.82
C LEU A 16 -9.94 -5.52 -1.19
N MET A 17 -10.50 -6.55 -1.81
CA MET A 17 -11.93 -6.60 -2.17
C MET A 17 -12.84 -6.60 -0.95
N ASP A 18 -12.52 -7.39 0.08
CA ASP A 18 -13.34 -7.47 1.29
C ASP A 18 -13.34 -6.14 2.04
N TYR A 19 -12.19 -5.47 2.17
CA TYR A 19 -12.09 -4.18 2.85
C TYR A 19 -12.78 -3.05 2.10
N GLU A 20 -12.75 -3.07 0.77
CA GLU A 20 -13.54 -2.17 -0.06
C GLU A 20 -15.05 -2.38 0.20
N ALA A 21 -15.50 -3.64 0.10
CA ALA A 21 -16.90 -4.00 0.22
C ALA A 21 -17.50 -3.68 1.60
N ILE A 22 -16.72 -3.80 2.68
CA ILE A 22 -17.18 -3.44 4.04
C ILE A 22 -16.94 -1.95 4.38
N GLY A 23 -16.36 -1.16 3.47
CA GLY A 23 -16.26 0.28 3.61
C GLY A 23 -15.10 0.78 4.48
N ILE A 24 -13.96 0.07 4.53
CA ILE A 24 -12.77 0.58 5.22
C ILE A 24 -12.24 1.81 4.46
N GLY A 25 -12.24 2.97 5.11
CA GLY A 25 -11.94 4.25 4.43
C GLY A 25 -10.51 4.40 3.91
N GLU A 26 -9.53 3.76 4.55
CA GLU A 26 -8.13 3.78 4.11
C GLU A 26 -7.44 2.44 4.40
N TYR A 27 -6.80 1.88 3.39
CA TYR A 27 -6.12 0.59 3.47
C TYR A 27 -4.70 0.69 2.92
N TRP A 28 -3.74 0.13 3.64
CA TRP A 28 -2.32 0.23 3.31
C TRP A 28 -1.77 -1.15 3.05
N ILE A 29 -1.04 -1.31 1.95
CA ILE A 29 -0.26 -2.51 1.64
C ILE A 29 1.21 -2.12 1.58
N VAL A 30 2.03 -2.68 2.46
CA VAL A 30 3.47 -2.44 2.54
C VAL A 30 4.20 -3.63 1.90
N ASP A 31 4.57 -3.50 0.62
CA ASP A 31 5.37 -4.49 -0.10
C ASP A 31 6.84 -4.08 -0.13
N TYR A 32 7.51 -4.24 1.01
CA TYR A 32 8.90 -3.84 1.19
C TYR A 32 9.91 -4.73 0.43
N LEU A 33 9.51 -5.93 -0.01
CA LEU A 33 10.34 -6.83 -0.83
C LEU A 33 10.15 -6.62 -2.34
N GLY A 34 9.08 -5.94 -2.76
CA GLY A 34 8.71 -5.80 -4.16
C GLY A 34 8.31 -7.13 -4.82
N ILE A 35 7.65 -8.02 -4.08
CA ILE A 35 7.32 -9.38 -4.57
C ILE A 35 5.92 -9.49 -5.18
N GLY A 36 5.06 -8.51 -4.94
CA GLY A 36 3.72 -8.38 -5.50
C GLY A 36 3.69 -8.51 -7.02
N GLY A 37 2.51 -8.86 -7.56
CA GLY A 37 2.32 -8.99 -9.00
C GLY A 37 2.62 -7.67 -9.74
N VAL A 38 3.17 -7.74 -10.96
CA VAL A 38 3.49 -6.57 -11.79
C VAL A 38 2.27 -5.65 -12.00
N ARG A 39 1.07 -6.23 -12.15
CA ARG A 39 -0.18 -5.47 -12.23
C ARG A 39 -0.45 -4.56 -11.03
N PHE A 40 0.13 -4.89 -9.88
CA PHE A 40 -0.06 -4.17 -8.63
C PHE A 40 1.12 -3.27 -8.30
N ILE A 41 2.37 -3.67 -8.52
CA ILE A 41 3.54 -2.87 -8.09
C ILE A 41 4.34 -2.25 -9.25
N GLY A 42 3.95 -2.52 -10.49
CA GLY A 42 4.63 -2.04 -11.70
C GLY A 42 5.79 -2.93 -12.15
N GLU A 43 6.40 -2.53 -13.28
CA GLU A 43 7.63 -3.09 -13.83
C GLU A 43 8.62 -1.93 -14.04
N PRO A 44 9.88 -2.01 -13.56
CA PRO A 44 10.46 -3.12 -12.81
C PRO A 44 9.80 -3.30 -11.43
N LYS A 45 9.77 -4.55 -10.95
CA LYS A 45 9.34 -4.83 -9.58
C LYS A 45 10.30 -4.20 -8.58
N GLN A 46 9.75 -3.48 -7.61
CA GLN A 46 10.50 -2.79 -6.57
C GLN A 46 9.64 -2.58 -5.31
N PRO A 47 10.26 -2.35 -4.15
CA PRO A 47 9.54 -2.04 -2.92
C PRO A 47 8.50 -0.93 -3.12
N THR A 48 7.26 -1.21 -2.76
CA THR A 48 6.13 -0.33 -3.06
C THR A 48 5.20 -0.28 -1.85
N LEU A 49 4.87 0.93 -1.42
CA LEU A 49 3.79 1.20 -0.49
C LEU A 49 2.57 1.61 -1.31
N SER A 50 1.44 0.93 -1.13
CA SER A 50 0.17 1.31 -1.73
C SER A 50 -0.79 1.78 -0.65
N ILE A 51 -1.34 2.98 -0.81
CA ILE A 51 -2.40 3.54 0.03
C ILE A 51 -3.66 3.61 -0.81
N TYR A 52 -4.67 2.86 -0.41
CA TYR A 52 -6.00 2.83 -0.97
C TYR A 52 -6.91 3.73 -0.14
N GLN A 53 -7.69 4.57 -0.81
CA GLN A 53 -8.66 5.47 -0.19
C GLN A 53 -10.02 5.20 -0.79
N LEU A 54 -11.03 4.99 0.06
CA LEU A 54 -12.38 4.75 -0.41
C LEU A 54 -13.01 6.08 -0.84
N VAL A 55 -13.28 6.22 -2.12
CA VAL A 55 -13.91 7.41 -2.72
C VAL A 55 -15.14 6.95 -3.48
N ASP A 56 -16.31 7.45 -3.08
CA ASP A 56 -17.60 7.13 -3.71
C ASP A 56 -17.88 5.62 -3.84
N GLY A 57 -17.39 4.83 -2.88
CA GLY A 57 -17.60 3.38 -2.82
C GLY A 57 -16.56 2.54 -3.55
N GLU A 58 -15.54 3.16 -4.15
CA GLU A 58 -14.44 2.47 -4.83
C GLU A 58 -13.08 2.92 -4.29
N TYR A 59 -12.12 1.99 -4.22
CA TYR A 59 -10.78 2.31 -3.82
C TYR A 59 -9.98 2.98 -4.93
N GLN A 60 -9.46 4.16 -4.61
CA GLN A 60 -8.42 4.84 -5.39
C GLN A 60 -7.06 4.56 -4.76
N VAL A 61 -6.09 4.13 -5.55
CA VAL A 61 -4.75 3.77 -5.07
C VAL A 61 -3.71 4.83 -5.40
N GLN A 62 -2.93 5.22 -4.41
CA GLN A 62 -1.67 5.93 -4.60
C GLN A 62 -0.50 5.03 -4.20
N GLN A 63 0.54 5.04 -5.02
CA GLN A 63 1.77 4.29 -4.76
C GLN A 63 2.91 5.23 -4.43
N PHE A 64 3.76 4.77 -3.52
CA PHE A 64 4.94 5.47 -3.02
C PHE A 64 6.13 4.54 -3.04
N ARG A 65 7.27 5.05 -3.48
CA ARG A 65 8.52 4.31 -3.62
C ARG A 65 9.70 5.19 -3.22
N GLU A 66 10.79 4.57 -2.80
CA GLU A 66 12.04 5.27 -2.49
C GLU A 66 11.82 6.52 -1.60
N LYS A 67 12.14 7.71 -2.10
CA LYS A 67 12.09 8.98 -1.36
C LYS A 67 10.73 9.67 -1.42
N ASP A 68 9.72 9.03 -1.99
CA ASP A 68 8.36 9.58 -2.03
C ASP A 68 7.87 9.82 -0.60
N LEU A 69 7.44 11.06 -0.33
CA LEU A 69 6.85 11.45 0.94
C LEU A 69 5.42 10.93 1.03
N ILE A 70 5.07 10.32 2.15
CA ILE A 70 3.75 9.71 2.36
C ILE A 70 2.76 10.80 2.76
N ASN A 71 2.30 11.56 1.76
CA ASN A 71 1.47 12.75 1.96
C ASN A 71 -0.01 12.57 1.59
N LYS A 72 -0.44 11.35 1.24
CA LYS A 72 -1.85 11.10 0.86
C LYS A 72 -2.71 10.52 1.96
N SER A 73 -2.16 10.08 3.09
CA SER A 73 -3.00 9.55 4.17
C SER A 73 -3.94 10.61 4.73
N LEU A 74 -5.22 10.29 4.81
CA LEU A 74 -6.23 11.11 5.50
C LEU A 74 -6.24 10.81 7.00
N ILE A 75 -5.85 9.60 7.39
CA ILE A 75 -5.79 9.18 8.80
C ILE A 75 -4.57 9.80 9.50
N PHE A 76 -3.45 9.90 8.78
CA PHE A 76 -2.18 10.42 9.30
C PHE A 76 -1.67 11.60 8.45
N PRO A 77 -2.35 12.76 8.45
CA PRO A 77 -2.00 13.90 7.59
C PRO A 77 -0.64 14.52 7.95
N GLU A 78 -0.19 14.37 9.19
CA GLU A 78 1.10 14.88 9.69
C GLU A 78 2.24 13.84 9.55
N LEU A 79 2.00 12.71 8.87
CA LEU A 79 3.02 11.69 8.69
C LEU A 79 4.14 12.21 7.76
N ASN A 80 5.31 12.46 8.34
CA ASN A 80 6.47 12.94 7.61
C ASN A 80 7.53 11.84 7.46
N LEU A 81 7.15 10.75 6.78
CA LEU A 81 8.04 9.64 6.43
C LEU A 81 8.09 9.45 4.92
N THR A 82 9.24 9.02 4.42
CA THR A 82 9.36 8.49 3.06
C THR A 82 9.03 7.00 3.01
N ALA A 83 8.67 6.49 1.83
CA ALA A 83 8.46 5.06 1.63
C ALA A 83 9.69 4.23 2.02
N GLU A 84 10.89 4.68 1.64
CA GLU A 84 12.17 4.07 1.99
C GLU A 84 12.36 3.96 3.51
N GLN A 85 12.01 5.00 4.28
CA GLN A 85 12.10 4.94 5.74
C GLN A 85 11.17 3.88 6.34
N ILE A 86 9.97 3.68 5.77
CA ILE A 86 9.08 2.59 6.17
C ILE A 86 9.70 1.23 5.84
N PHE A 87 10.27 1.05 4.64
CA PHE A 87 10.84 -0.23 4.23
C PHE A 87 12.07 -0.63 5.05
N GLN A 88 12.83 0.35 5.55
CA GLN A 88 14.03 0.13 6.36
C GLN A 88 13.75 -0.22 7.83
N ALA A 89 12.50 -0.08 8.31
CA ALA A 89 12.11 -0.37 9.69
C ALA A 89 12.16 -1.87 10.07
N GLN A 90 12.62 -2.74 9.16
CA GLN A 90 12.73 -4.19 9.35
C GLN A 90 14.03 -4.68 10.00
N ARG A 91 14.89 -3.78 10.49
CA ARG A 91 16.12 -4.14 11.19
C ARG A 91 15.93 -4.28 12.69
#